data_AF-A0A166PCU8-F1
#
_entry.id   AF-A0A166PCU8-F1
#
_cell.length_a   1.000
_cell.length_b   1.000
_cell.length_c   1.000
_cell.angle_alpha   90.00
_cell.angle_beta   90.00
_cell.angle_gamma   90.00
#
_symmetry.space_group_name_H-M   'P 1'
#
loop_
_entity.id
_entity.type
_entity.pdbx_description
1 polymer ?
#
loop_
_entity_poly.entity_id
_entity_poly.type
_entity_poly.pdbx_seq_one_letter_code
_entity_poly.pdbx_strand_id
1 'polypeptide(L)'
;MLAAIVAGGDGGNEGRPGLGDGPRWSKLRSIGARNLAKPLDLVVLRKAILKFQEGGRPFSTLSLPQQSVAHLDANAMAELRGIISIGDFSDDWPMPFNFW
;
A
#
# COMPACT_ATOMS: atom_id res chain seq x y z
N MET A 1 14.48 9.61 -1.51
CA MET A 1 14.69 8.33 -2.23
C MET A 1 13.36 7.57 -2.23
N LEU A 2 12.64 7.54 -3.36
CA LEU A 2 11.38 6.79 -3.47
C LEU A 2 11.74 5.35 -3.81
N ALA A 3 11.35 4.39 -2.96
CA ALA A 3 11.51 2.98 -3.27
C ALA A 3 10.53 2.61 -4.39
N ALA A 4 11.06 2.40 -5.59
CA ALA A 4 10.30 1.94 -6.74
C ALA A 4 9.92 0.47 -6.57
N ILE A 5 8.63 0.15 -6.71
CA ILE A 5 8.17 -1.23 -6.80
C ILE A 5 8.35 -1.63 -8.27
N VAL A 6 9.48 -2.26 -8.58
CA VAL A 6 9.72 -2.90 -9.87
C VAL A 6 8.79 -4.10 -9.98
N ALA A 7 7.88 -4.07 -10.96
CA ALA A 7 7.18 -5.24 -11.45
C ALA A 7 8.20 -6.09 -12.21
N GLY A 8 8.62 -7.21 -11.61
CA GLY A 8 9.51 -8.17 -12.26
C GLY A 8 8.82 -8.79 -13.47
N GLY A 9 9.37 -8.53 -14.66
CA GLY A 9 9.00 -9.19 -15.90
C GLY A 9 9.47 -10.64 -15.90
N ASP A 10 8.59 -11.51 -16.36
CA ASP A 10 8.82 -12.93 -16.61
C ASP A 10 9.90 -13.11 -17.70
N GLY A 11 10.96 -13.83 -17.35
CA GLY A 11 12.12 -14.05 -18.20
C GLY A 11 13.02 -15.09 -17.56
N GLY A 12 12.71 -16.37 -17.81
CA GLY A 12 13.36 -17.51 -17.20
C GLY A 12 14.87 -17.57 -17.46
N ASN A 13 15.64 -17.76 -16.39
CA ASN A 13 16.88 -18.51 -16.40
C ASN A 13 17.10 -19.19 -15.04
N GLU A 14 17.41 -20.48 -15.09
CA GLU A 14 17.65 -21.33 -13.92
C GLU A 14 19.00 -20.97 -13.29
N GLY A 15 18.99 -20.51 -12.04
CA GLY A 15 20.22 -20.10 -11.36
C GLY A 15 20.06 -19.89 -9.85
N ARG A 16 20.41 -20.93 -9.10
CA ARG A 16 20.64 -21.01 -7.63
C ARG A 16 19.41 -20.84 -6.70
N PRO A 17 19.23 -21.75 -5.71
CA PRO A 17 18.36 -21.48 -4.58
C PRO A 17 19.04 -20.44 -3.67
N GLY A 18 18.78 -19.17 -3.97
CA GLY A 18 19.18 -18.06 -3.12
C GLY A 18 18.46 -18.15 -1.78
N LEU A 19 19.24 -18.20 -0.70
CA LEU A 19 18.80 -18.02 0.67
C LEU A 19 17.96 -16.73 0.79
N GLY A 20 16.71 -16.87 1.26
CA GLY A 20 16.02 -15.85 2.02
C GLY A 20 15.28 -14.78 1.23
N ASP A 21 14.04 -15.06 0.84
CA ASP A 21 13.02 -14.01 0.63
C ASP A 21 11.69 -14.50 1.20
N GLY A 22 11.63 -14.66 2.53
CA GLY A 22 10.33 -14.66 3.21
C GLY A 22 9.58 -13.36 2.86
N PRO A 23 8.24 -13.33 2.95
CA PRO A 23 7.47 -12.17 2.51
C PRO A 23 7.99 -10.89 3.16
N ARG A 24 8.62 -10.01 2.36
CA ARG A 24 9.11 -8.71 2.83
C ARG A 24 7.95 -7.98 3.49
N TRP A 25 8.10 -7.62 4.76
CA TRP A 25 7.05 -7.01 5.59
C TRP A 25 5.87 -7.93 5.94
N SER A 26 6.13 -9.18 6.33
CA SER A 26 5.12 -10.14 6.82
C SER A 26 4.27 -9.64 8.01
N LYS A 27 4.77 -8.67 8.77
CA LYS A 27 4.07 -8.04 9.91
C LYS A 27 3.44 -6.68 9.58
N LEU A 28 3.41 -6.27 8.31
CA LEU A 28 2.85 -4.99 7.92
C LEU A 28 1.33 -5.01 8.07
N ARG A 29 0.82 -4.17 8.95
CA ARG A 29 -0.62 -4.01 9.20
C ARG A 29 -1.18 -2.72 8.63
N SER A 30 -0.35 -1.68 8.56
CA SER A 30 -0.79 -0.32 8.28
C SER A 30 0.15 0.37 7.31
N ILE A 31 -0.40 1.13 6.36
CA ILE A 31 0.34 1.98 5.42
C ILE A 31 -0.25 3.38 5.53
N GLY A 32 0.60 4.39 5.64
CA GLY A 32 0.22 5.79 5.51
C GLY A 32 0.75 6.36 4.20
N ALA A 33 -0.07 7.12 3.48
CA ALA A 33 0.37 7.87 2.31
C ALA A 33 0.31 9.37 2.60
N ARG A 34 1.39 10.09 2.30
CA ARG A 34 1.46 11.56 2.37
C ARG A 34 1.63 12.12 0.95
N ASN A 35 1.06 13.30 0.67
CA ASN A 35 1.26 14.05 -0.58
C ASN A 35 0.98 13.25 -1.87
N LEU A 36 -0.25 12.75 -2.02
CA LEU A 36 -0.69 12.09 -3.25
C LEU A 36 -0.76 13.12 -4.39
N ALA A 37 0.23 13.09 -5.30
CA ALA A 37 0.35 14.04 -6.41
C ALA A 37 -0.67 13.81 -7.56
N LYS A 38 -1.46 12.74 -7.49
CA LYS A 38 -2.47 12.37 -8.48
C LYS A 38 -3.76 11.97 -7.78
N PRO A 39 -4.93 12.14 -8.42
CA PRO A 39 -6.17 11.59 -7.90
C PRO A 39 -6.01 10.07 -7.68
N LEU A 40 -6.48 9.60 -6.53
CA LEU A 40 -6.34 8.22 -6.12
C LEU A 40 -7.28 7.33 -6.94
N ASP A 41 -6.74 6.41 -7.72
CA ASP A 41 -7.54 5.40 -8.41
C ASP A 41 -7.92 4.28 -7.42
N LEU A 42 -9.19 4.30 -7.00
CA LEU A 42 -9.73 3.36 -6.03
C LEU A 42 -9.82 1.92 -6.54
N VAL A 43 -9.97 1.72 -7.86
CA VAL A 43 -10.01 0.37 -8.46
C VAL A 43 -8.63 -0.26 -8.39
N VAL A 44 -7.60 0.50 -8.77
CA VAL A 44 -6.21 0.07 -8.70
C VAL A 44 -5.79 -0.16 -7.25
N LEU A 45 -6.15 0.74 -6.34
CA LEU A 45 -5.86 0.62 -4.92
C LEU A 45 -6.49 -0.64 -4.31
N ARG A 46 -7.78 -0.88 -4.56
CA ARG A 46 -8.48 -2.09 -4.09
C ARG A 46 -7.79 -3.36 -4.59
N LYS A 47 -7.43 -3.41 -5.87
CA LYS A 47 -6.72 -4.57 -6.45
C LYS A 47 -5.36 -4.79 -5.80
N ALA A 48 -4.63 -3.71 -5.50
CA ALA A 48 -3.34 -3.82 -4.81
C ALA A 48 -3.51 -4.38 -3.38
N ILE A 49 -4.53 -3.90 -2.65
CA ILE A 49 -4.82 -4.35 -1.28
C ILE A 49 -5.18 -5.83 -1.24
N LEU A 50 -6.05 -6.29 -2.13
CA LEU A 50 -6.42 -7.70 -2.21
C LEU A 50 -5.20 -8.57 -2.48
N LYS A 51 -4.31 -8.16 -3.41
CA LYS A 51 -3.04 -8.87 -3.65
C LYS A 51 -2.14 -8.93 -2.40
N PHE A 52 -2.11 -7.88 -1.59
CA PHE A 52 -1.37 -7.91 -0.33
C PHE A 52 -1.98 -8.94 0.64
N GLN A 53 -3.31 -8.96 0.78
CA GLN A 53 -4.02 -9.88 1.67
C GLN A 53 -3.92 -11.35 1.21
N GLU A 54 -4.11 -11.62 -0.09
CA GLU A 54 -3.94 -12.94 -0.71
C GLU A 54 -2.53 -13.50 -0.50
N GLY A 55 -1.52 -12.63 -0.42
CA GLY A 55 -0.15 -13.00 -0.07
C GLY A 55 0.07 -13.38 1.41
N GLY A 56 -1.00 -13.58 2.18
CA GLY A 56 -0.95 -13.97 3.60
C GLY A 56 -0.53 -12.84 4.54
N ARG A 57 -0.68 -11.58 4.12
CA ARG A 57 -0.22 -10.42 4.90
C ARG A 57 -1.38 -9.82 5.69
N PRO A 58 -1.17 -9.44 6.95
CA PRO A 58 -2.22 -8.90 7.83
C PRO A 58 -2.53 -7.42 7.55
N PHE A 59 -2.42 -6.97 6.30
CA PHE A 59 -2.65 -5.59 5.93
C PHE A 59 -4.14 -5.24 6.13
N SER A 60 -4.40 -4.32 7.05
CA SER A 60 -5.75 -4.01 7.53
C SER A 60 -6.07 -2.51 7.52
N THR A 61 -5.07 -1.64 7.41
CA THR A 61 -5.28 -0.19 7.63
C THR A 61 -4.55 0.67 6.60
N LEU A 62 -5.26 1.60 6.00
CA LEU A 62 -4.71 2.64 5.14
C LEU A 62 -5.04 4.02 5.69
N SER A 63 -4.02 4.81 5.99
CA SER A 63 -4.18 6.19 6.42
C SER A 63 -3.95 7.14 5.24
N LEU A 64 -4.98 7.93 4.91
CA LEU A 64 -4.96 8.87 3.79
C LEU A 64 -5.21 10.30 4.29
N PRO A 65 -4.64 11.33 3.65
CA PRO A 65 -4.98 12.71 3.97
C PRO A 65 -6.44 12.97 3.58
N GLN A 66 -7.20 13.68 4.43
CA GLN A 66 -8.62 13.95 4.20
C GLN A 66 -8.88 14.62 2.84
N GLN A 67 -8.01 15.55 2.45
CA GLN A 67 -8.04 16.22 1.14
C GLN A 67 -7.93 15.25 -0.05
N SER A 68 -7.29 14.10 0.12
CA SER A 68 -7.13 13.09 -0.93
C SER A 68 -8.34 12.19 -1.09
N VAL A 69 -9.21 12.11 -0.07
CA VAL A 69 -10.45 11.31 -0.12
C VAL A 69 -11.70 12.16 -0.35
N ALA A 70 -11.64 13.47 -0.12
CA ALA A 70 -12.78 14.38 -0.22
C ALA A 70 -13.46 14.41 -1.60
N HIS A 71 -12.70 14.15 -2.67
CA HIS A 71 -13.20 14.17 -4.06
C HIS A 71 -13.44 12.78 -4.66
N LEU A 72 -13.28 11.72 -3.87
CA LEU A 72 -13.41 10.35 -4.37
C LEU A 72 -14.88 9.91 -4.39
N ASP A 73 -15.19 8.99 -5.29
CA ASP A 73 -16.51 8.39 -5.38
C ASP A 73 -16.90 7.70 -4.07
N ALA A 74 -18.05 8.08 -3.53
CA ALA A 74 -18.49 7.63 -2.21
C ALA A 74 -18.79 6.12 -2.19
N ASN A 75 -19.30 5.57 -3.30
CA ASN A 75 -19.60 4.14 -3.40
C ASN A 75 -18.30 3.31 -3.44
N ALA A 76 -17.34 3.71 -4.27
CA ALA A 76 -16.03 3.06 -4.33
C ALA A 76 -15.26 3.17 -2.99
N MET A 77 -15.39 4.29 -2.28
CA MET A 77 -14.84 4.44 -0.92
C MET A 77 -15.54 3.53 0.10
N ALA A 78 -16.85 3.34 0.01
CA ALA A 78 -17.59 2.42 0.86
C ALA A 78 -17.16 0.96 0.62
N GLU A 79 -16.99 0.56 -0.64
CA GLU A 79 -16.47 -0.75 -1.00
C GLU A 79 -15.05 -0.97 -0.45
N LEU A 80 -14.18 0.04 -0.55
CA LEU A 80 -12.83 -0.03 0.00
C LEU A 80 -12.82 -0.19 1.53
N ARG A 81 -13.70 0.56 2.22
CA ARG A 81 -13.89 0.46 3.68
C ARG A 81 -14.44 -0.90 4.13
N GLY A 82 -15.09 -1.65 3.25
CA GLY A 82 -15.51 -3.03 3.52
C GLY A 82 -14.35 -4.04 3.58
N ILE A 83 -13.19 -3.70 3.03
CA ILE A 83 -12.03 -4.61 2.92
C ILE A 83 -10.93 -4.23 3.93
N ILE A 84 -10.74 -2.93 4.15
CA ILE A 84 -9.73 -2.40 5.08
C ILE A 84 -10.26 -1.20 5.86
N SER A 85 -9.69 -0.94 7.02
CA SER A 85 -9.92 0.31 7.75
C SER A 85 -9.24 1.47 7.03
N ILE A 86 -10.00 2.51 6.69
CA ILE A 86 -9.47 3.78 6.20
C ILE A 86 -9.44 4.75 7.38
N GLY A 87 -8.24 5.22 7.74
CA GLY A 87 -8.06 6.25 8.75
C GLY A 87 -7.57 7.55 8.13
N ASP A 88 -7.60 8.61 8.92
CA ASP A 88 -6.96 9.87 8.55
C ASP A 88 -5.45 9.75 8.77
N PHE A 89 -4.68 10.32 7.84
CA PHE A 89 -3.25 10.47 8.01
C PHE A 89 -2.98 11.59 9.03
N SER A 90 -2.25 11.27 10.10
CA SER A 90 -1.71 12.26 11.05
C SER A 90 -0.24 12.52 10.75
N ASP A 91 0.19 13.77 10.85
CA ASP A 91 1.62 14.14 10.79
C ASP A 91 2.42 13.56 11.97
N ASP A 92 1.76 13.04 13.02
CA ASP A 92 2.39 12.32 14.13
C ASP A 92 2.88 10.91 13.75
N TRP A 93 2.64 10.44 12.53
CA TRP A 93 3.22 9.18 12.08
C TRP A 93 4.75 9.29 12.11
N PRO A 94 5.45 8.29 12.71
CA PRO A 94 6.90 8.32 12.72
C PRO A 94 7.36 8.41 11.27
N MET A 95 8.11 9.46 10.93
CA MET A 95 8.84 9.54 9.67
C MET A 95 10.18 8.84 9.92
N PRO A 96 10.31 7.52 9.64
CA PRO A 96 11.52 6.77 9.98
C PRO A 96 12.77 7.30 9.26
N PHE A 97 12.58 8.10 8.22
CA PHE A 97 13.64 8.73 7.47
C PHE A 97 13.44 10.24 7.53
N ASN A 98 14.31 10.90 8.29
CA ASN A 98 14.46 12.34 8.25
C ASN A 98 15.02 12.72 6.87
N PHE A 99 14.21 13.38 6.04
CA PHE A 99 14.67 13.99 4.79
C PHE A 99 15.27 15.35 5.12
N TRP A 100 16.53 15.35 5.56
CA TRP A 100 17.37 16.54 5.62
C TRP A 100 18.27 16.58 4.39
#